data_AF-A0A956HRM1-F1
#
_entry.id   AF-A0A956HRM1-F1
#
_cell.length_a   1.000
_cell.length_b   1.000
_cell.length_c   1.000
_cell.angle_alpha   90.00
_cell.angle_beta   90.00
_cell.angle_gamma   90.00
#
_symmetry.space_group_name_H-M   'P 1'
#
loop_
_entity.id
_entity.type
_entity.pdbx_description
1 polymer ?
#
loop_
_entity_poly.entity_id
_entity_poly.type
_entity_poly.pdbx_seq_one_letter_code
_entity_poly.pdbx_strand_id
1 'polypeptide(L)'
;DNGVGNPDVPAEEQHSRAVRYQVDLEAMTVEQLWDSTGFDEQPYLSTIAGDADQTPGGKVLVVDSALQPGPGFDPAVNWSRLRELGPDGVDWSLTTDSGSFVYRGAVSSRLPGQAR
;
A
#
# COMPACT_ATOMS: atom_id res chain seq x y z
N ASP A 1 -3.19 -3.84 -3.40
CA ASP A 1 -2.95 -5.21 -3.89
C ASP A 1 -1.72 -5.75 -3.18
N ASN A 2 -1.88 -6.74 -2.30
CA ASN A 2 -0.76 -7.32 -1.56
C ASN A 2 0.15 -8.17 -2.47
N GLY A 3 -0.33 -8.60 -3.63
CA GLY A 3 0.46 -9.37 -4.60
C GLY A 3 0.76 -10.81 -4.20
N VAL A 4 0.16 -11.32 -3.11
CA VAL A 4 0.44 -12.66 -2.57
C VAL A 4 -0.53 -13.69 -3.16
N GLY A 5 0.01 -14.85 -3.54
CA GLY A 5 -0.80 -16.05 -3.82
C GLY A 5 -1.45 -16.08 -5.20
N ASN A 6 -0.98 -15.25 -6.14
CA ASN A 6 -1.35 -15.37 -7.54
C ASN A 6 -0.56 -16.54 -8.18
N PRO A 7 -1.21 -17.65 -8.56
CA PRO A 7 -0.53 -18.82 -9.12
C PRO A 7 0.06 -18.57 -10.52
N ASP A 8 -0.42 -17.54 -11.21
CA ASP A 8 0.03 -17.18 -12.56
C ASP A 8 1.27 -16.26 -12.55
N VAL A 9 1.71 -15.82 -11.36
CA VAL A 9 2.88 -14.95 -11.19
C VAL A 9 3.97 -15.69 -10.38
N PRO A 10 5.18 -15.85 -10.93
CA PRO A 10 6.31 -16.43 -10.21
C PRO A 10 6.53 -15.76 -8.86
N ALA A 11 6.91 -16.52 -7.83
CA ALA A 11 7.02 -16.01 -6.46
C ALA A 11 8.01 -14.84 -6.34
N GLU A 12 9.07 -14.86 -7.14
CA GLU A 12 10.10 -13.82 -7.26
C GLU A 12 9.60 -12.52 -7.93
N GLU A 13 8.50 -12.58 -8.68
CA GLU A 13 7.88 -11.42 -9.33
C GLU A 13 6.72 -10.82 -8.52
N GLN A 14 6.29 -11.52 -7.46
CA GLN A 14 5.23 -11.05 -6.57
C GLN A 14 5.68 -9.80 -5.80
N HIS A 15 4.88 -8.74 -5.91
CA HIS A 15 5.10 -7.50 -5.20
C HIS A 15 3.78 -6.81 -4.88
N SER A 16 3.77 -6.03 -3.80
CA SER A 16 2.63 -5.22 -3.43
C SER A 16 2.59 -3.93 -4.23
N ARG A 17 1.38 -3.48 -4.55
CA ARG A 17 1.13 -2.23 -5.28
C ARG A 17 -0.16 -1.57 -4.84
N ALA A 18 -0.17 -0.25 -4.84
CA ALA A 18 -1.41 0.51 -4.95
C ALA A 18 -1.83 0.50 -6.42
N VAL A 19 -3.11 0.27 -6.69
CA VAL A 19 -3.64 0.17 -8.05
C VAL A 19 -5.02 0.81 -8.08
N ARG A 20 -5.31 1.55 -9.15
CA ARG A 20 -6.62 2.15 -9.36
C ARG A 20 -7.27 1.57 -10.61
N TYR A 21 -8.53 1.20 -10.44
CA TYR A 21 -9.38 0.76 -11.52
C TYR A 21 -10.51 1.76 -11.75
N GLN A 22 -10.92 1.86 -13.01
CA GLN A 22 -12.24 2.34 -13.38
C GLN A 22 -13.13 1.14 -13.63
N VAL A 23 -14.34 1.15 -13.06
CA VAL A 23 -15.32 0.07 -13.21
C VAL A 23 -16.55 0.65 -13.90
N ASP A 24 -16.89 0.10 -15.06
CA ASP A 24 -18.15 0.36 -15.74
C ASP A 24 -19.13 -0.77 -15.38
N LEU A 25 -20.12 -0.42 -14.57
CA LEU A 25 -21.11 -1.37 -14.07
C LEU A 25 -22.21 -1.70 -15.09
N GLU A 26 -22.42 -0.84 -16.09
CA GLU A 26 -23.40 -1.10 -17.15
C GLU A 26 -22.79 -2.04 -18.20
N ALA A 27 -21.56 -1.74 -18.65
CA ALA A 27 -20.84 -2.55 -19.61
C ALA A 27 -20.20 -3.81 -18.98
N MET A 28 -20.16 -3.90 -17.65
CA MET A 28 -19.48 -4.96 -16.89
C MET A 28 -17.99 -5.08 -17.26
N THR A 29 -17.31 -3.93 -17.39
CA THR A 29 -15.89 -3.86 -17.71
C THR A 29 -15.09 -3.19 -16.60
N VAL A 30 -13.80 -3.51 -16.57
CA VAL A 30 -12.82 -2.92 -15.65
C VAL A 30 -11.59 -2.51 -16.42
N GLU A 31 -11.10 -1.30 -16.17
CA GLU A 31 -9.88 -0.76 -16.76
C GLU A 31 -8.90 -0.38 -15.64
N GLN A 32 -7.66 -0.86 -15.71
CA GLN A 32 -6.60 -0.39 -14.82
C GLN A 32 -6.13 0.98 -15.32
N LEU A 33 -6.30 2.02 -14.49
CA LEU A 33 -5.91 3.38 -14.86
C LEU A 33 -4.43 3.65 -14.54
N TRP A 34 -3.95 3.16 -13.40
CA TRP A 34 -2.57 3.29 -12.95
C TRP A 34 -2.26 2.31 -11.82
N ASP A 35 -0.98 2.07 -11.58
CA ASP A 35 -0.47 1.41 -10.37
C ASP A 35 0.86 2.02 -9.91
N SER A 36 1.27 1.70 -8.68
CA SER A 36 2.48 2.23 -8.06
C SER A 36 3.74 1.43 -8.39
N THR A 37 3.71 0.52 -9.37
CA THR A 37 4.89 -0.29 -9.71
C THR A 37 5.99 0.64 -10.25
N GLY A 38 7.20 0.49 -9.72
CA GLY A 38 8.35 1.34 -10.05
C GLY A 38 8.47 2.63 -9.23
N PHE A 39 7.57 2.90 -8.29
CA PHE A 39 7.69 4.06 -7.37
C PHE A 39 8.68 3.80 -6.23
N ASP A 40 9.00 2.53 -5.98
CA ASP A 40 9.96 2.08 -4.99
C ASP A 40 11.26 1.62 -5.68
N GLU A 41 12.42 1.83 -5.05
CA GLU A 41 13.72 1.43 -5.61
C GLU A 41 13.81 -0.08 -5.84
N GLN A 42 13.12 -0.86 -5.02
CA GLN A 42 13.05 -2.31 -5.09
C GLN A 42 11.61 -2.78 -4.88
N PRO A 43 11.17 -3.86 -5.54
CA PRO A 43 9.91 -4.51 -5.21
C PRO A 43 9.89 -4.96 -3.75
N TYR A 44 8.71 -4.89 -3.13
CA TYR A 44 8.48 -5.29 -1.75
C TYR A 44 7.16 -6.05 -1.63
N LEU A 45 6.99 -6.79 -0.54
CA LEU A 45 5.74 -7.45 -0.21
C LEU A 45 5.25 -6.99 1.16
N SER A 46 4.17 -6.22 1.17
CA SER A 46 3.29 -6.09 2.32
C SER A 46 2.33 -7.28 2.29
N THR A 47 2.67 -8.35 3.00
CA THR A 47 1.95 -9.62 2.86
C THR A 47 0.55 -9.60 3.47
N ILE A 48 0.35 -8.78 4.52
CA ILE A 48 -0.92 -8.65 5.23
C ILE A 48 -1.17 -7.20 5.61
N ALA A 49 -2.44 -6.87 5.79
CA ALA A 49 -2.90 -5.59 6.32
C ALA A 49 -2.40 -4.35 5.56
N GLY A 50 -2.10 -4.49 4.26
CA GLY A 50 -1.93 -3.35 3.38
C GLY A 50 -3.22 -2.54 3.23
N ASP A 51 -3.10 -1.24 2.94
CA ASP A 51 -4.22 -0.32 2.82
C ASP A 51 -3.92 0.80 1.81
N ALA A 52 -4.93 1.35 1.17
CA ALA A 52 -4.78 2.48 0.24
C ALA A 52 -6.03 3.36 0.23
N ASP A 53 -5.86 4.64 0.54
CA ASP A 53 -6.92 5.64 0.61
C ASP A 53 -6.60 6.85 -0.25
N GLN A 54 -7.61 7.36 -0.98
CA GLN A 54 -7.45 8.60 -1.71
C GLN A 54 -7.54 9.80 -0.75
N THR A 55 -6.58 10.72 -0.86
CA THR A 55 -6.63 11.98 -0.12
C THR A 55 -7.54 13.00 -0.83
N PRO A 56 -8.09 14.02 -0.14
CA PRO A 56 -8.89 15.07 -0.78
C PRO A 56 -8.17 15.81 -1.92
N GLY A 57 -6.83 15.83 -1.92
CA GLY A 57 -6.00 16.42 -2.98
C GLY A 57 -5.77 15.52 -4.20
N GLY A 58 -6.35 14.32 -4.22
CA GLY A 58 -6.22 13.37 -5.33
C GLY A 58 -4.99 12.46 -5.26
N LYS A 59 -4.14 12.62 -4.24
CA LYS A 59 -3.02 11.71 -3.94
C LYS A 59 -3.53 10.43 -3.28
N VAL A 60 -2.63 9.47 -3.03
CA VAL A 60 -2.98 8.21 -2.35
C VAL A 60 -2.12 8.01 -1.12
N LEU A 61 -2.76 7.83 0.03
CA LEU A 61 -2.12 7.37 1.26
C LEU A 61 -2.09 5.83 1.23
N VAL A 62 -0.91 5.23 1.37
CA VAL A 62 -0.71 3.79 1.37
C VAL A 62 -0.11 3.34 2.70
N VAL A 63 -0.66 2.28 3.26
CA VAL A 63 -0.03 1.51 4.35
C VAL A 63 0.53 0.24 3.77
N ASP A 64 1.83 0.06 3.91
CA ASP A 64 2.54 -1.19 3.69
C ASP A 64 2.85 -1.80 5.05
N SER A 65 2.19 -2.89 5.40
CA SER A 65 2.36 -3.57 6.69
C SER A 65 2.97 -4.96 6.58
N ALA A 66 3.50 -5.43 7.70
CA ALA A 66 4.23 -6.70 7.78
C ALA A 66 5.39 -6.76 6.76
N LEU A 67 6.04 -5.62 6.54
CA LEU A 67 7.30 -5.56 5.80
C LEU A 67 8.39 -6.20 6.64
N GLN A 68 9.22 -7.03 6.03
CA GLN A 68 10.28 -7.74 6.73
C GLN A 68 11.35 -8.23 5.75
N PRO A 69 12.55 -8.59 6.22
CA PRO A 69 13.58 -9.14 5.35
C PRO A 69 13.32 -10.63 5.11
N GLY A 70 13.28 -11.03 3.84
CA GLY A 70 13.18 -12.44 3.45
C GLY A 70 11.78 -13.05 3.57
N PRO A 71 11.64 -14.35 3.31
CA PRO A 71 10.35 -15.04 3.32
C PRO A 71 9.87 -15.38 4.74
N GLY A 72 8.56 -15.43 4.94
CA GLY A 72 7.92 -15.76 6.23
C GLY A 72 7.30 -14.54 6.91
N PHE A 73 6.69 -14.73 8.09
CA PHE A 73 6.23 -13.63 8.95
C PHE A 73 6.86 -13.77 10.34
N ASP A 74 7.74 -12.84 10.69
CA ASP A 74 8.37 -12.74 12.01
C ASP A 74 7.98 -11.40 12.67
N PRO A 75 7.10 -11.44 13.70
CA PRO A 75 6.63 -10.24 14.36
C PRO A 75 7.75 -9.47 15.08
N ALA A 76 8.89 -10.10 15.40
CA ALA A 76 9.99 -9.44 16.10
C ALA A 76 10.81 -8.50 15.18
N VAL A 77 10.80 -8.74 13.87
CA VAL A 77 11.59 -7.97 12.90
C VAL A 77 10.75 -7.23 11.87
N ASN A 78 9.44 -7.47 11.84
CA ASN A 78 8.54 -6.77 10.92
C ASN A 78 8.43 -5.27 11.24
N TRP A 79 8.16 -4.47 10.22
CA TRP A 79 7.83 -3.06 10.34
C TRP A 79 6.67 -2.69 9.40
N SER A 80 6.18 -1.47 9.55
CA SER A 80 5.19 -0.86 8.67
C SER A 80 5.72 0.45 8.10
N ARG A 81 5.20 0.80 6.93
CA ARG A 81 5.48 2.05 6.24
C ARG A 81 4.17 2.71 5.84
N LEU A 82 4.00 3.97 6.22
CA LEU A 82 2.95 4.85 5.72
C LEU A 82 3.58 5.78 4.68
N ARG A 83 2.95 5.95 3.52
CA ARG A 83 3.47 6.82 2.46
C ARG A 83 2.37 7.50 1.69
N GLU A 84 2.65 8.71 1.20
CA GLU A 84 1.77 9.40 0.26
C GLU A 84 2.37 9.32 -1.14
N LEU A 85 1.56 8.90 -2.09
CA LEU A 85 1.90 8.78 -3.50
C LEU A 85 1.34 9.98 -4.27
N GLY A 86 2.25 10.70 -4.92
CA GLY A 86 1.96 11.70 -5.93
C GLY A 86 1.88 11.07 -7.34
N PRO A 87 1.72 11.90 -8.39
CA PRO A 87 1.66 11.41 -9.77
C PRO A 87 2.98 10.79 -10.25
N ASP A 88 4.10 11.26 -9.72
CA ASP A 88 5.45 10.90 -10.21
C ASP A 88 6.24 10.02 -9.22
N GLY A 89 5.64 9.59 -8.11
CA GLY A 89 6.32 8.77 -7.11
C GLY A 89 5.84 8.96 -5.68
N VAL A 90 6.74 8.67 -4.73
CA VAL A 90 6.51 8.84 -3.29
C VAL A 90 6.83 10.27 -2.88
N ASP A 91 5.83 11.02 -2.40
CA ASP A 91 6.02 12.40 -1.94
C ASP A 91 6.64 12.45 -0.54
N TRP A 92 6.17 11.58 0.36
CA TRP A 92 6.73 11.40 1.68
C TRP A 92 6.46 9.99 2.21
N SER A 93 7.27 9.55 3.17
CA SER A 93 7.05 8.31 3.90
C SER A 93 7.43 8.43 5.38
N LEU A 94 6.78 7.59 6.18
CA LEU A 94 7.07 7.36 7.59
C LEU A 94 7.19 5.85 7.80
N THR A 95 8.28 5.42 8.41
CA THR A 95 8.54 4.01 8.72
C THR A 95 8.53 3.82 10.23
N THR A 96 7.89 2.77 10.70
CA THR A 96 7.91 2.40 12.12
C THR A 96 9.16 1.59 12.47
N ASP A 97 9.48 1.50 13.76
CA ASP A 97 10.58 0.64 14.23
C ASP A 97 10.28 -0.85 13.96
N SER A 98 11.32 -1.68 13.88
CA SER A 98 11.15 -3.13 13.86
C SER A 98 10.41 -3.63 15.10
N GLY A 99 9.61 -4.68 14.94
CA GLY A 99 8.76 -5.22 16.00
C GLY A 99 7.39 -4.53 16.12
N SER A 100 7.03 -3.69 15.14
CA SER A 100 5.77 -2.94 15.14
C SER A 100 4.87 -3.35 13.97
N PHE A 101 3.57 -3.10 14.12
CA PHE A 101 2.57 -3.46 13.13
C PHE A 101 1.49 -2.38 13.06
N VAL A 102 1.17 -1.94 11.85
CA VAL A 102 0.04 -1.04 11.58
C VAL A 102 -1.04 -1.82 10.85
N TYR A 103 -2.28 -1.80 11.32
CA TYR A 103 -3.35 -2.52 10.63
C TYR A 103 -3.95 -1.72 9.46
N ARG A 104 -4.21 -0.42 9.67
CA ARG A 104 -4.83 0.49 8.70
C ARG A 104 -4.37 1.93 8.93
N GLY A 105 -4.47 2.72 7.88
CA GLY A 105 -4.28 4.17 7.91
C GLY A 105 -5.62 4.86 7.67
N ALA A 106 -5.72 6.14 7.98
CA ALA A 106 -6.86 6.93 7.56
C ALA A 106 -6.43 8.36 7.32
N VAL A 107 -6.89 8.92 6.20
CA VAL A 107 -6.72 10.34 5.93
C VAL A 107 -7.68 11.13 6.81
N SER A 108 -7.16 12.12 7.54
CA SER A 108 -7.98 13.04 8.32
C SER A 108 -7.57 14.48 8.04
N SER A 109 -8.56 15.32 7.71
CA SER A 109 -8.40 16.79 7.65
C SER A 109 -8.54 17.45 9.02
N ARG A 110 -8.83 16.67 10.06
CA ARG A 110 -8.97 17.12 11.45
C ARG A 110 -7.80 16.61 12.29
N LEU A 111 -7.34 17.45 13.21
CA LEU A 111 -6.38 17.05 14.23
C LEU A 111 -7.05 16.12 15.26
N PRO A 112 -6.28 15.21 15.88
CA PRO A 112 -6.77 14.42 17.00
C PRO A 112 -7.40 15.31 18.09
N GLY A 113 -8.65 15.01 18.46
CA GLY A 113 -9.40 15.75 19.48
C GLY A 113 -10.18 16.98 18.99
N GLN A 114 -10.10 17.37 17.71
CA GLN A 114 -11.00 18.40 17.18
C GLN A 114 -12.45 17.91 17.14
N ALA A 115 -13.37 18.78 17.56
CA ALA A 115 -14.81 18.54 17.46
C ALA A 115 -15.23 18.31 16.00
N ARG A 116 -16.29 17.53 15.81
CA ARG A 116 -16.89 17.29 14.49
C ARG A 116 -17.74 18.48 14.05
#